data_AF-A0AAV4H8G4-F1
#
_entry.id   AF-A0AAV4H8G4-F1
#
_cell.length_a   1.000
_cell.length_b   1.000
_cell.length_c   1.000
_cell.angle_alpha   90.00
_cell.angle_beta   90.00
_cell.angle_gamma   90.00
#
_symmetry.space_group_name_H-M   'P 1'
#
loop_
_entity.id
_entity.type
_entity.pdbx_description
1 polymer ?
#
loop_
_entity_poly.entity_id
_entity_poly.type
_entity_poly.pdbx_seq_one_letter_code
_entity_poly.pdbx_strand_id
1 'polypeptide(L)'
;MRLPSESTQQGEIDMDREDVGDVTEGCFIVVKLSCVGGKSAKYYVAKVVEACEEEEDGEESYEVNFLRQSAKVPGKFVFPDVEDASEVEARFIVKVLPPPVHQNKMTKRQNQFVSFDCGLSYCE
;
A
#
# COMPACT_ATOMS: atom_id res chain seq x y z
N MET A 1 -43.12 12.65 -36.30
CA MET A 1 -42.73 11.40 -35.61
C MET A 1 -41.38 11.65 -34.97
N ARG A 2 -41.25 11.43 -33.65
CA ARG A 2 -40.05 11.72 -32.85
C ARG A 2 -39.01 10.62 -33.04
N LEU A 3 -37.76 11.02 -33.28
CA LEU A 3 -36.57 10.16 -33.27
C LEU A 3 -36.35 9.60 -31.85
N PRO A 4 -35.94 8.33 -31.68
CA PRO A 4 -35.36 7.90 -30.42
C PRO A 4 -33.91 8.39 -30.33
N SER A 5 -33.61 9.16 -29.29
CA SER A 5 -32.25 9.54 -28.90
C SER A 5 -31.60 8.35 -28.22
N GLU A 6 -30.60 7.76 -28.85
CA GLU A 6 -29.73 6.77 -28.23
C GLU A 6 -28.89 7.46 -27.15
N SER A 7 -29.16 7.11 -25.89
CA SER A 7 -28.38 7.57 -24.75
C SER A 7 -27.00 6.93 -24.81
N THR A 8 -26.00 7.75 -25.13
CA THR A 8 -24.58 7.45 -24.93
C THR A 8 -24.35 7.14 -23.45
N GLN A 9 -24.15 5.88 -23.12
CA GLN A 9 -23.52 5.50 -21.85
C GLN A 9 -22.06 5.95 -21.92
N GLN A 10 -21.76 7.07 -21.28
CA GLN A 10 -20.40 7.46 -20.96
C GLN A 10 -19.87 6.47 -19.92
N GLY A 11 -19.15 5.46 -20.40
CA GLY A 11 -18.29 4.64 -19.56
C GLY A 11 -17.16 5.51 -19.04
N GLU A 12 -17.23 5.84 -17.75
CA GLU A 12 -16.10 6.34 -17.00
C GLU A 12 -15.10 5.17 -16.91
N ILE A 13 -14.09 5.21 -17.77
CA ILE A 13 -12.92 4.35 -17.66
C ILE A 13 -12.02 4.99 -16.61
N ASP A 14 -12.10 4.47 -15.37
CA ASP A 14 -11.12 4.71 -14.31
C ASP A 14 -9.72 4.35 -14.84
N MET A 15 -9.01 5.38 -15.30
CA MET A 15 -7.60 5.28 -15.65
C MET A 15 -6.79 5.07 -14.37
N ASP A 16 -5.91 4.07 -14.41
CA ASP A 16 -4.79 3.81 -13.48
C ASP A 16 -5.06 2.96 -12.22
N ARG A 17 -5.97 1.97 -12.26
CA ARG A 17 -5.86 0.82 -11.36
C ARG A 17 -4.88 -0.18 -12.00
N GLU A 18 -3.57 0.02 -11.78
CA GLU A 18 -2.59 -1.04 -12.04
C GLU A 18 -3.05 -2.28 -11.28
N ASP A 19 -3.18 -3.43 -11.94
CA ASP A 19 -3.51 -4.71 -11.30
C ASP A 19 -2.54 -4.95 -10.14
N VAL A 20 -2.98 -4.61 -8.94
CA VAL A 20 -2.25 -4.87 -7.71
C VAL A 20 -2.31 -6.38 -7.56
N GLY A 21 -1.21 -7.06 -7.88
CA GLY A 21 -1.15 -8.53 -7.80
C GLY A 21 -1.56 -9.06 -6.43
N ASP A 22 -1.80 -10.37 -6.33
CA ASP A 22 -2.39 -11.01 -5.15
C ASP A 22 -1.71 -10.55 -3.85
N VAL A 23 -2.44 -9.78 -3.04
CA VAL A 23 -1.98 -9.30 -1.74
C VAL A 23 -2.13 -10.44 -0.75
N THR A 24 -0.99 -11.01 -0.35
CA THR A 24 -0.95 -12.13 0.59
C THR A 24 -0.34 -11.72 1.93
N GLU A 25 -0.70 -12.44 2.98
CA GLU A 25 -0.14 -12.23 4.31
C GLU A 25 1.39 -12.27 4.30
N GLY A 26 2.01 -11.32 4.97
CA GLY A 26 3.46 -11.20 5.02
C GLY A 26 4.09 -10.48 3.84
N CYS A 27 3.34 -10.13 2.80
CA CYS A 27 3.82 -9.28 1.71
C CYS A 27 4.05 -7.84 2.18
N PHE A 28 4.93 -7.16 1.46
CA PHE A 28 5.15 -5.73 1.64
C PHE A 28 4.43 -5.00 0.52
N ILE A 29 3.77 -3.90 0.87
CA ILE A 29 2.96 -3.12 -0.06
C ILE A 29 3.28 -1.63 0.07
N VAL A 30 2.98 -0.88 -0.99
CA VAL A 30 2.98 0.58 -1.00
C VAL A 30 1.54 1.06 -0.99
N VAL A 31 1.21 1.86 0.02
CA VAL A 31 -0.11 2.45 0.20
C VAL A 31 -0.03 3.94 -0.13
N LYS A 32 -0.97 4.44 -0.93
CA LYS A 32 -1.12 5.86 -1.24
C LYS A 32 -2.29 6.41 -0.45
N LEU A 33 -1.97 7.23 0.55
CA LEU A 33 -2.97 7.90 1.37
C LEU A 33 -3.03 9.38 0.99
N SER A 34 -4.25 9.85 0.70
CA SER A 34 -4.55 11.26 0.48
C SER A 34 -4.62 11.96 1.84
N CYS A 35 -3.81 12.98 2.07
CA CYS A 35 -3.95 13.76 3.31
C CYS A 35 -5.27 14.54 3.28
N VAL A 36 -6.09 14.40 4.32
CA VAL A 36 -7.33 15.16 4.49
C VAL A 36 -7.01 16.66 4.46
N GLY A 37 -7.43 17.35 3.39
CA GLY A 37 -7.19 18.79 3.17
C GLY A 37 -5.92 19.15 2.40
N GLY A 38 -5.12 18.17 1.95
CA GLY A 38 -3.93 18.38 1.12
C GLY A 38 -4.15 18.01 -0.36
N LYS A 39 -3.44 18.68 -1.27
CA LYS A 39 -3.37 18.28 -2.70
C LYS A 39 -2.30 17.20 -2.97
N SER A 40 -1.53 16.80 -1.96
CA SER A 40 -0.46 15.83 -2.07
C SER A 40 -0.87 14.48 -1.47
N ALA A 41 -0.71 13.42 -2.27
CA ALA A 41 -0.79 12.06 -1.78
C ALA A 41 0.57 11.66 -1.17
N LYS A 42 0.54 10.92 -0.06
CA LYS A 42 1.74 10.36 0.56
C LYS A 42 1.78 8.86 0.34
N TYR A 43 2.98 8.37 0.07
CA TYR A 43 3.24 6.95 -0.12
C TYR A 43 3.87 6.38 1.15
N TYR A 44 3.31 5.28 1.63
CA TYR A 44 3.80 4.58 2.81
C TYR A 44 4.10 3.15 2.44
N VAL A 45 5.15 2.59 3.06
CA VAL A 45 5.46 1.16 2.94
C VAL A 45 4.88 0.45 4.14
N ALA A 46 4.11 -0.60 3.91
CA ALA A 46 3.51 -1.40 4.96
C ALA A 46 3.76 -2.88 4.72
N LYS A 47 3.69 -3.68 5.79
CA LYS A 47 3.68 -5.14 5.71
C LYS A 47 2.28 -5.63 6.04
N VAL A 48 1.71 -6.44 5.16
CA VAL A 48 0.42 -7.11 5.40
C VAL A 48 0.58 -8.10 6.54
N VAL A 49 -0.28 -7.95 7.54
CA VAL A 49 -0.36 -8.85 8.70
C VAL A 49 -1.40 -9.92 8.39
N GLU A 50 -2.61 -9.49 8.05
CA GLU A 50 -3.77 -10.35 7.86
C GLU A 50 -4.70 -9.70 6.82
N ALA A 51 -5.45 -10.51 6.07
CA ALA A 51 -6.55 -10.03 5.25
C ALA A 51 -7.82 -9.98 6.10
N CYS A 52 -8.51 -8.85 6.09
CA CYS A 52 -9.80 -8.73 6.75
C CYS A 52 -10.88 -9.17 5.76
N GLU A 53 -11.62 -10.23 6.09
CA GLU A 53 -12.67 -10.76 5.22
C GLU A 53 -13.85 -9.77 5.11
N GLU A 54 -14.21 -9.45 3.86
CA GLU A 54 -15.40 -8.73 3.34
C GLU A 54 -16.14 -7.81 4.34
N GLU A 55 -15.90 -6.49 4.21
CA GLU A 55 -16.92 -5.52 4.62
C GLU A 55 -18.14 -5.59 3.68
N GLU A 56 -19.32 -5.21 4.19
CA GLU A 56 -20.65 -5.29 3.57
C GLU A 56 -20.74 -4.70 2.15
N ASP A 57 -19.77 -3.88 1.75
CA ASP A 57 -19.65 -3.18 0.47
C ASP A 57 -18.78 -3.91 -0.60
N GLY A 58 -18.21 -5.08 -0.28
CA GLY A 58 -17.44 -5.89 -1.23
C GLY A 58 -16.03 -5.35 -1.56
N GLU A 59 -15.52 -4.42 -0.74
CA GLU A 59 -14.13 -3.95 -0.82
C GLU A 59 -13.26 -4.77 0.15
N GLU A 60 -12.20 -5.41 -0.35
CA GLU A 60 -11.23 -6.12 0.49
C GLU A 60 -10.41 -5.13 1.31
N SER A 61 -10.28 -5.37 2.61
CA SER A 61 -9.40 -4.60 3.49
C SER A 61 -8.32 -5.48 4.11
N TYR A 62 -7.19 -4.87 4.45
CA TYR A 62 -6.01 -5.57 4.96
C TYR A 62 -5.51 -4.89 6.22
N GLU A 63 -5.24 -5.68 7.27
CA GLU A 63 -4.49 -5.19 8.42
C GLU A 63 -3.01 -5.11 8.03
N VAL A 64 -2.44 -3.91 8.14
CA VAL A 64 -1.06 -3.67 7.74
C VAL A 64 -0.28 -2.96 8.84
N ASN A 65 1.00 -3.31 8.94
CA ASN A 65 1.96 -2.67 9.82
C ASN A 65 2.84 -1.71 9.02
N PHE A 66 2.74 -0.40 9.29
CA PHE A 66 3.55 0.59 8.60
C PHE A 66 5.02 0.53 8.99
N LEU A 67 5.89 0.70 7.99
CA LEU A 67 7.32 0.83 8.16
C LEU A 67 7.72 2.30 8.05
N ARG A 68 8.75 2.69 8.81
CA ARG A 68 9.35 4.02 8.73
C ARG A 68 10.67 3.95 7.99
N GLN A 69 10.98 4.99 7.23
CA GLN A 69 12.31 5.13 6.67
C GLN A 69 13.31 5.31 7.83
N SER A 70 14.41 4.57 7.78
CA SER A 70 15.46 4.66 8.79
C SER A 70 16.19 5.99 8.68
N ALA A 71 16.12 6.81 9.73
CA ALA A 71 16.91 8.04 9.82
C ALA A 71 18.43 7.77 9.85
N LYS A 72 18.85 6.55 10.19
CA LYS A 72 20.26 6.17 10.32
C LYS A 72 20.84 5.60 9.02
N VAL A 73 20.01 4.96 8.19
CA VAL A 73 20.48 4.29 6.97
C VAL A 73 19.52 4.64 5.83
N PRO A 74 19.92 5.52 4.89
CA PRO A 74 19.06 5.92 3.78
C PRO A 74 18.71 4.70 2.91
N GLY A 75 17.48 4.68 2.40
CA GLY A 75 16.95 3.57 1.58
C GLY A 75 16.64 2.29 2.36
N LYS A 76 16.71 2.31 3.70
CA LYS A 76 16.26 1.23 4.57
C LYS A 76 14.98 1.62 5.30
N PHE A 77 14.15 0.63 5.56
CA PHE A 77 12.94 0.75 6.34
C PHE A 77 13.08 -0.04 7.64
N VAL A 78 12.41 0.40 8.70
CA VAL A 78 12.38 -0.25 10.01
C VAL A 78 10.97 -0.25 10.56
N PHE A 79 10.64 -1.27 11.35
CA PHE A 79 9.43 -1.24 12.14
C PHE A 79 9.58 -0.22 13.28
N PRO A 80 8.59 0.65 13.51
CA PRO A 80 8.60 1.55 14.66
C PRO A 80 8.57 0.77 15.99
N ASP A 81 9.06 1.40 17.07
CA ASP A 81 9.07 0.83 18.42
C ASP A 81 7.67 0.53 18.95
N VAL A 82 6.69 1.35 18.58
CA VAL A 82 5.26 1.13 18.82
C VAL A 82 4.66 0.65 17.51
N GLU A 83 3.90 -0.44 17.55
CA GLU A 83 3.17 -0.94 16.39
C GLU A 83 2.27 0.14 15.80
N ASP A 84 2.47 0.39 14.51
CA ASP A 84 1.73 1.35 13.71
C ASP A 84 0.85 0.52 12.76
N ALA A 85 -0.08 -0.21 13.37
CA ALA A 85 -1.02 -1.09 12.70
C ALA A 85 -2.25 -0.27 12.28
N SER A 86 -2.72 -0.49 11.06
CA SER A 86 -3.93 0.14 10.53
C SER A 86 -4.57 -0.81 9.53
N GLU A 87 -5.88 -0.68 9.41
CA GLU A 87 -6.60 -1.27 8.29
C GLU A 87 -6.43 -0.38 7.05
N VAL A 88 -6.21 -1.01 5.90
CA VAL A 88 -6.07 -0.34 4.60
C VAL A 88 -6.88 -1.10 3.57
N GLU A 89 -7.78 -0.39 2.91
CA GLU A 89 -8.56 -0.93 1.81
C GLU A 89 -7.69 -1.18 0.56
N ALA A 90 -8.04 -2.21 -0.21
CA ALA A 90 -7.34 -2.60 -1.43
C ALA A 90 -7.15 -1.43 -2.42
N ARG A 91 -8.13 -0.50 -2.48
CA ARG A 91 -8.09 0.67 -3.37
C ARG A 91 -6.94 1.64 -3.09
N PHE A 92 -6.40 1.65 -1.87
CA PHE A 92 -5.27 2.50 -1.51
C PHE A 92 -3.92 1.83 -1.77
N ILE A 93 -3.90 0.54 -2.08
CA ILE A 93 -2.69 -0.19 -2.40
C ILE A 93 -2.30 0.14 -3.84
N VAL A 94 -1.09 0.67 -4.03
CA VAL A 94 -0.57 1.02 -5.36
C VAL A 94 0.32 -0.08 -5.90
N LYS A 95 1.02 -0.79 -5.02
CA LYS A 95 2.04 -1.76 -5.44
C LYS A 95 2.32 -2.80 -4.38
N VAL A 96 2.44 -4.06 -4.80
CA VAL A 96 3.09 -5.11 -4.01
C VAL A 96 4.59 -5.06 -4.26
N LEU A 97 5.37 -4.96 -3.19
CA LEU A 97 6.82 -4.94 -3.22
C LEU A 97 7.38 -6.37 -3.29
N PRO A 98 8.50 -6.58 -3.99
CA PRO A 98 9.20 -7.85 -3.95
C PRO A 98 9.64 -8.17 -2.51
N PRO A 99 9.89 -9.44 -2.19
CA PRO A 99 10.43 -9.82 -0.89
C PRO A 99 11.72 -9.03 -0.59
N PRO A 100 11.94 -8.65 0.68
CA PRO A 100 13.07 -7.80 1.03
C PRO A 100 14.40 -8.53 0.84
N VAL A 101 15.38 -7.82 0.26
CA VAL A 101 16.71 -8.35 -0.08
C VAL A 101 17.54 -8.67 1.17
N HIS A 102 17.31 -7.92 2.24
CA HIS A 102 17.99 -8.11 3.52
C HIS A 102 16.95 -8.11 4.62
N GLN A 103 16.67 -9.28 5.18
CA GLN A 103 16.01 -9.39 6.47
C GLN A 103 17.07 -9.89 7.43
N ASN A 104 17.73 -8.96 8.14
CA ASN A 104 18.75 -9.35 9.09
C ASN A 104 18.09 -10.29 10.11
N LYS A 105 18.63 -11.50 10.35
CA LYS A 105 18.08 -12.51 11.27
C LYS A 105 18.27 -12.12 12.74
N MET A 106 17.93 -10.88 13.08
CA MET A 106 17.91 -10.41 14.45
C MET A 106 16.55 -10.71 15.08
N THR A 107 16.60 -11.22 16.31
CA THR A 107 15.43 -11.65 17.08
C THR A 107 14.55 -10.50 17.58
N LYS A 108 15.05 -9.24 17.53
CA LYS A 108 14.27 -8.04 17.87
C LYS A 108 13.77 -7.35 16.60
N ARG A 109 12.45 -7.16 16.50
CA ARG A 109 11.75 -6.46 15.40
C ARG A 109 12.38 -5.11 15.05
N GLN A 110 12.83 -4.38 16.07
CA GLN A 110 13.46 -3.04 16.00
C GLN A 110 14.81 -3.00 15.27
N ASN A 111 15.52 -4.13 15.14
CA ASN A 111 16.82 -4.21 14.48
C ASN A 111 16.74 -4.84 13.07
N GLN A 112 15.53 -5.13 12.59
CA GLN A 112 15.33 -5.63 11.24
C GLN A 112 15.25 -4.44 10.28
N PHE A 113 16.36 -4.15 9.62
CA PHE A 113 16.36 -3.29 8.45
C PHE A 113 15.73 -4.07 7.30
N VAL A 114 14.75 -3.46 6.65
CA VAL A 114 14.09 -3.97 5.46
C VAL A 114 14.52 -3.11 4.28
N SER A 115 14.92 -3.76 3.19
CA SER A 115 15.23 -3.07 1.94
C SER A 115 14.70 -3.84 0.76
N PHE A 116 14.23 -3.10 -0.22
CA PHE A 116 13.63 -3.64 -1.42
C PHE A 116 14.53 -3.36 -2.61
N ASP A 117 14.58 -4.30 -3.55
CA ASP A 117 15.38 -4.18 -4.78
C ASP A 117 14.71 -3.25 -5.81
N CYS A 118 13.48 -2.83 -5.55
CA CYS A 118 12.88 -1.72 -6.26
C CYS A 118 13.43 -0.43 -5.67
N GLY A 119 13.95 0.46 -6.51
CA GLY A 119 14.39 1.79 -6.11
C GLY A 119 13.23 2.60 -5.54
N LEU A 120 12.93 2.42 -4.25
CA LEU A 120 11.97 3.23 -3.49
C LEU A 120 12.66 4.54 -3.11
N SER A 121 13.08 5.30 -4.12
CA SER A 121 13.49 6.70 -3.96
C SER A 121 12.23 7.57 -3.91
N TYR A 122 11.34 7.31 -2.95
CA TYR A 122 10.24 8.21 -2.65
C TYR A 122 10.72 9.20 -1.57
N CYS A 123 11.57 10.14 -1.98
CA CYS A 123 11.94 11.38 -1.30
C CYS A 123 12.15 12.40 -2.44
N GLU A 124 11.57 13.59 -2.47
CA GLU A 124 11.26 14.57 -1.42
C GLU A 124 9.78 15.00 -1.36
#